data_AF-A0A969G7C8-F1
#
_entry.id   AF-A0A969G7C8-F1
#
_cell.length_a   1.000
_cell.length_b   1.000
_cell.length_c   1.000
_cell.angle_alpha   90.00
_cell.angle_beta   90.00
_cell.angle_gamma   90.00
#
_symmetry.space_group_name_H-M   'P 1'
#
loop_
_entity.id
_entity.type
_entity.pdbx_description
1 polymer ?
#
loop_
_entity_poly.entity_id
_entity_poly.type
_entity_poly.pdbx_seq_one_letter_code
_entity_poly.pdbx_strand_id
1 'polypeptide(L)'
;MLQLYFGKRFAQDTGKYEAAEPLYIDALQMTKELLGDRHPDVALSMNNLAWLYRNREQYARAMPLYEQAFDIRLEVLGANHPYTKDVAQSIEIVRKKMTE
;
A
#
# COMPACT_ATOMS: atom_id res chain seq x y z
N MET A 1 -28.82 -18.72 4.94
CA MET A 1 -27.56 -19.10 5.62
C MET A 1 -26.31 -18.43 5.03
N LEU A 2 -26.18 -18.23 3.71
CA LEU A 2 -25.00 -17.57 3.11
C LEU A 2 -24.90 -16.06 3.35
N GLN A 3 -26.01 -15.31 3.35
CA GLN A 3 -25.97 -13.84 3.51
C GLN A 3 -25.44 -13.37 4.89
N LEU A 4 -25.72 -14.13 5.96
CA LEU A 4 -25.20 -13.82 7.31
C LEU A 4 -23.69 -14.07 7.44
N TYR A 5 -23.15 -15.04 6.68
CA TYR A 5 -21.73 -15.39 6.72
C TYR A 5 -20.87 -14.34 6.00
N PHE A 6 -21.33 -13.87 4.84
CA PHE A 6 -20.68 -12.78 4.11
C PHE A 6 -20.73 -11.46 4.89
N GLY A 7 -21.87 -11.08 5.46
CA GLY A 7 -21.97 -9.85 6.25
C GLY A 7 -21.08 -9.84 7.51
N LYS A 8 -21.00 -10.98 8.22
CA LYS A 8 -20.16 -11.08 9.43
C LYS A 8 -18.67 -11.12 9.12
N ARG A 9 -18.26 -11.79 8.03
CA ARG A 9 -16.88 -11.80 7.57
C ARG A 9 -16.45 -10.45 7.00
N PHE A 10 -17.31 -9.82 6.19
CA PHE A 10 -17.08 -8.48 5.66
C PHE A 10 -16.90 -7.45 6.79
N ALA A 11 -17.78 -7.44 7.79
CA ALA A 11 -17.66 -6.54 8.94
C ALA A 11 -16.41 -6.79 9.80
N GLN A 12 -15.97 -8.05 9.92
CA GLN A 12 -14.73 -8.40 10.61
C GLN A 12 -13.49 -7.96 9.82
N ASP A 13 -13.52 -8.11 8.50
CA ASP A 13 -12.42 -7.74 7.63
C ASP A 13 -12.30 -6.21 7.55
N THR A 14 -13.41 -5.49 7.34
CA THR A 14 -13.42 -4.02 7.40
C THR A 14 -12.89 -3.54 8.75
N GLY A 15 -13.40 -4.06 9.87
CA GLY A 15 -12.99 -3.62 11.21
C GLY A 15 -11.51 -3.82 11.51
N LYS A 16 -10.87 -4.87 10.98
CA LYS A 16 -9.42 -5.08 11.09
C LYS A 16 -8.63 -4.09 10.24
N TYR A 17 -9.12 -3.77 9.04
CA TYR A 17 -8.47 -2.82 8.15
C TYR A 17 -8.61 -1.37 8.63
N GLU A 18 -9.76 -0.99 9.20
CA GLU A 18 -9.95 0.31 9.85
C GLU A 18 -8.99 0.50 11.03
N ALA A 19 -8.75 -0.56 11.82
CA ALA A 19 -7.77 -0.51 12.91
C ALA A 19 -6.31 -0.49 12.40
N ALA A 20 -6.03 -1.05 11.22
CA ALA A 20 -4.69 -1.11 10.66
C ALA A 20 -4.24 0.19 9.98
N GLU A 21 -5.17 0.93 9.35
CA GLU A 21 -4.86 2.19 8.66
C GLU A 21 -4.08 3.20 9.51
N PRO A 22 -4.50 3.57 10.73
CA PRO A 22 -3.74 4.51 11.56
C PRO A 22 -2.33 3.99 11.90
N LEU A 23 -2.18 2.68 12.14
CA LEU A 23 -0.86 2.09 12.44
C LEU A 23 0.12 2.22 11.27
N TYR A 24 -0.35 2.04 10.03
CA TYR A 24 0.50 2.23 8.85
C TYR A 24 0.82 3.71 8.59
N ILE A 25 -0.11 4.62 8.87
CA ILE A 25 0.14 6.08 8.77
C ILE A 25 1.18 6.51 9.80
N ASP A 26 1.03 6.10 11.06
CA ASP A 26 1.96 6.41 12.13
C ASP A 26 3.35 5.84 11.83
N ALA A 27 3.42 4.58 11.37
CA ALA A 27 4.68 3.96 10.96
C ALA A 27 5.35 4.73 9.82
N LEU A 28 4.59 5.16 8.80
CA LEU A 28 5.12 5.97 7.70
C LEU A 28 5.66 7.32 8.21
N GLN A 29 4.92 8.00 9.09
CA GLN A 29 5.36 9.28 9.64
C GLN A 29 6.63 9.13 10.47
N MET A 30 6.68 8.17 11.40
CA MET A 30 7.88 7.92 12.21
C MET A 30 9.09 7.55 11.34
N THR A 31 8.89 6.73 10.30
CA THR A 31 9.98 6.33 9.39
C THR A 31 10.53 7.55 8.63
N LYS A 32 9.66 8.46 8.18
CA LYS A 32 10.07 9.71 7.53
C LYS A 32 10.85 10.62 8.47
N GLU A 33 10.36 10.79 9.70
CA GLU A 33 11.03 11.62 10.71
C GLU A 33 12.41 11.07 11.09
N LEU A 34 12.56 9.75 11.16
CA LEU A 34 13.81 9.11 11.59
C LEU A 34 14.86 8.98 10.46
N LEU A 35 14.42 8.65 9.24
CA LEU A 35 15.32 8.24 8.15
C LEU A 35 15.34 9.22 6.97
N GLY A 36 14.42 10.17 6.95
CA GLY A 36 14.22 11.12 5.84
C GLY A 36 13.36 10.55 4.69
N ASP A 37 12.75 11.44 3.92
CA ASP A 37 11.70 11.10 2.95
C ASP A 37 12.12 10.15 1.82
N ARG A 38 13.42 10.06 1.50
CA ARG A 38 13.93 9.23 0.39
C ARG A 38 14.54 7.91 0.84
N HIS A 39 14.39 7.52 2.10
CA HIS A 39 14.94 6.26 2.58
C HIS A 39 14.16 5.05 2.00
N PRO A 40 14.83 3.94 1.62
CA PRO A 40 14.14 2.73 1.13
C PRO A 40 13.04 2.19 2.07
N ASP A 41 13.21 2.37 3.38
CA ASP A 41 12.20 1.97 4.37
C ASP A 41 10.96 2.87 4.35
N VAL A 42 11.09 4.15 3.97
CA VAL A 42 9.92 5.01 3.72
C VAL A 42 9.12 4.46 2.55
N ALA A 43 9.80 4.04 1.48
CA ALA A 43 9.14 3.40 0.33
C ALA A 43 8.48 2.06 0.71
N LEU A 44 9.08 1.29 1.63
CA LEU A 44 8.45 0.08 2.17
C LEU A 44 7.18 0.39 2.96
N SER A 45 7.22 1.38 3.84
CA SER A 45 6.06 1.83 4.62
C SER A 45 4.93 2.35 3.71
N MET A 46 5.26 3.13 2.68
CA MET A 46 4.30 3.58 1.66
C MET A 46 3.68 2.40 0.90
N ASN A 47 4.50 1.43 0.46
CA ASN A 47 4.02 0.24 -0.24
C ASN A 47 3.02 -0.56 0.61
N ASN A 48 3.27 -0.68 1.92
CA ASN A 48 2.38 -1.43 2.81
C ASN A 48 1.05 -0.71 3.04
N LEU A 49 1.07 0.62 3.20
CA LEU A 49 -0.15 1.42 3.28
C LEU A 49 -0.94 1.37 1.96
N ALA A 50 -0.26 1.41 0.81
CA ALA A 50 -0.88 1.25 -0.49
C ALA A 50 -1.53 -0.12 -0.67
N TRP A 51 -0.88 -1.18 -0.18
CA TRP A 51 -1.42 -2.54 -0.18
C TRP A 51 -2.70 -2.66 0.66
N LEU A 52 -2.74 -2.02 1.83
CA LEU A 52 -3.95 -1.92 2.63
C LEU A 52 -5.11 -1.30 1.84
N TYR A 53 -4.87 -0.15 1.19
CA TYR A 53 -5.90 0.51 0.38
C TYR A 53 -6.34 -0.32 -0.82
N ARG A 54 -5.40 -0.97 -1.52
CA ARG A 54 -5.72 -1.87 -2.62
C ARG A 54 -6.63 -3.01 -2.19
N ASN A 55 -6.40 -3.62 -1.03
CA ASN A 55 -7.25 -4.71 -0.51
C ASN A 55 -8.66 -4.25 -0.11
N ARG A 56 -8.84 -2.96 0.14
CA ARG A 56 -10.15 -2.34 0.39
C ARG A 56 -10.76 -1.75 -0.89
N GLU A 57 -10.18 -2.04 -2.05
CA GLU A 57 -10.58 -1.50 -3.36
C GLU A 57 -10.51 0.03 -3.44
N GLN A 58 -9.75 0.67 -2.54
CA GLN A 58 -9.53 2.12 -2.51
C GLN A 58 -8.36 2.51 -3.42
N TYR A 59 -8.46 2.16 -4.70
CA TYR A 59 -7.37 2.29 -5.67
C TYR A 59 -6.85 3.73 -5.83
N ALA A 60 -7.74 4.72 -5.77
CA ALA A 60 -7.39 6.14 -5.83
C ALA A 60 -6.48 6.59 -4.66
N ARG A 61 -6.56 5.93 -3.50
CA ARG A 61 -5.67 6.18 -2.35
C ARG A 61 -4.38 5.36 -2.43
N ALA A 62 -4.44 4.16 -3.02
CA ALA A 62 -3.30 3.27 -3.17
C ALA A 62 -2.28 3.78 -4.22
N MET A 63 -2.76 4.25 -5.38
CA MET A 63 -1.91 4.63 -6.50
C MET A 63 -0.80 5.63 -6.14
N PRO A 64 -1.09 6.81 -5.57
CA PRO A 64 -0.04 7.80 -5.31
C PRO A 64 1.03 7.30 -4.33
N LEU A 65 0.68 6.38 -3.43
CA LEU A 65 1.63 5.77 -2.50
C LEU A 65 2.56 4.76 -3.20
N TYR A 66 2.01 3.95 -4.11
CA TYR A 66 2.84 3.05 -4.92
C TYR A 66 3.77 3.83 -5.85
N GLU A 67 3.30 4.93 -6.46
CA GLU A 67 4.13 5.76 -7.33
C GLU A 67 5.29 6.41 -6.56
N GLN A 68 5.02 7.01 -5.39
CA GLN A 68 6.10 7.55 -4.54
C GLN A 68 7.08 6.47 -4.07
N ALA A 69 6.59 5.29 -3.67
CA ALA A 69 7.45 4.18 -3.28
C ALA A 69 8.31 3.69 -4.46
N PHE A 70 7.77 3.69 -5.67
CA PHE A 70 8.48 3.31 -6.88
C PHE A 70 9.62 4.29 -7.18
N ASP A 71 9.34 5.59 -7.13
CA ASP A 71 10.33 6.64 -7.42
C ASP A 71 11.54 6.54 -6.47
N ILE A 72 11.29 6.37 -5.18
CA ILE A 72 12.34 6.22 -4.17
C ILE A 72 13.16 4.95 -4.44
N ARG A 73 12.51 3.80 -4.67
CA ARG A 73 13.21 2.53 -4.90
C ARG A 73 13.97 2.53 -6.22
N LEU A 74 13.44 3.17 -7.24
CA LEU A 74 14.10 3.32 -8.53
C LEU A 74 15.39 4.12 -8.40
N GLU A 75 15.37 5.23 -7.66
CA GLU A 75 16.55 6.04 -7.43
C GLU A 75 17.60 5.32 -6.56
N VAL A 76 17.17 4.72 -5.44
CA VAL A 76 18.12 4.18 -4.45
C VAL A 76 18.61 2.78 -4.80
N LEU A 77 17.74 1.92 -5.35
CA LEU A 77 18.04 0.51 -5.59
C LEU A 77 18.19 0.17 -7.08
N GLY A 78 17.70 1.04 -7.96
CA GLY A 78 17.68 0.82 -9.41
C GLY A 78 16.49 -0.03 -9.90
N ALA A 79 16.26 0.02 -11.22
CA ALA A 79 15.12 -0.64 -11.87
C ALA A 79 15.12 -2.17 -11.79
N ASN A 80 16.32 -2.77 -11.65
CA ASN A 80 16.47 -4.23 -11.65
C ASN A 80 16.27 -4.87 -10.27
N HIS A 81 16.19 -4.06 -9.21
CA HIS A 81 16.02 -4.56 -7.85
C HIS A 81 14.64 -5.22 -7.67
N PRO A 82 14.54 -6.39 -6.99
CA PRO A 82 13.27 -7.07 -6.76
C PRO A 82 12.17 -6.15 -6.20
N TYR A 83 12.48 -5.38 -5.16
CA TYR A 83 11.52 -4.45 -4.55
C TYR A 83 11.02 -3.33 -5.48
N THR A 84 11.81 -2.94 -6.48
CA THR A 84 11.38 -1.96 -7.49
C THR A 84 10.40 -2.62 -8.46
N LYS A 85 10.69 -3.86 -8.86
CA LYS A 85 9.80 -4.66 -9.73
C LYS A 85 8.48 -5.00 -9.04
N ASP A 86 8.50 -5.33 -7.76
CA ASP A 86 7.30 -5.66 -6.98
C ASP A 86 6.33 -4.48 -6.91
N VAL A 87 6.85 -3.26 -6.70
CA VAL A 87 6.03 -2.04 -6.70
C VAL A 87 5.50 -1.75 -8.10
N ALA A 88 6.34 -1.88 -9.14
CA ALA A 88 5.89 -1.70 -10.52
C ALA A 88 4.75 -2.66 -10.90
N GLN A 89 4.84 -3.93 -10.48
CA GLN A 89 3.77 -4.89 -10.66
C GLN A 89 2.50 -4.50 -9.89
N SER A 90 2.65 -3.99 -8.66
CA SER A 90 1.52 -3.51 -7.86
C SER A 90 0.82 -2.31 -8.50
N ILE A 91 1.58 -1.38 -9.08
CA ILE A 91 1.05 -0.25 -9.87
C ILE A 91 0.22 -0.77 -11.04
N GLU A 92 0.74 -1.73 -11.81
CA GLU A 92 0.02 -2.28 -12.96
C GLU A 92 -1.30 -2.95 -12.56
N ILE A 93 -1.30 -3.70 -11.45
CA ILE A 93 -2.53 -4.30 -10.92
C ILE A 93 -3.55 -3.22 -10.56
N VAL A 94 -3.13 -2.16 -9.88
CA VAL A 94 -4.01 -1.05 -9.50
C VAL A 94 -4.55 -0.33 -10.74
N ARG A 95 -3.71 -0.04 -11.74
CA ARG A 95 -4.13 0.57 -13.01
C ARG A 95 -5.21 -0.25 -13.71
N LYS A 96 -4.99 -1.55 -13.86
CA LYS A 96 -5.96 -2.46 -14.46
C LYS A 96 -7.30 -2.44 -13.70
N LYS A 97 -7.25 -2.49 -12.37
CA LYS A 97 -8.45 -2.49 -11.52
C LYS A 97 -9.20 -1.17 -11.49
N MET A 98 -8.55 -0.05 -11.77
CA MET A 98 -9.21 1.26 -11.89
C MET A 98 -9.96 1.41 -13.22
N THR A 99 -9.63 0.61 -14.23
CA THR A 99 -10.26 0.65 -15.56
C THR A 99 -11.31 -0.43 -15.78
N GLU A 100 -11.42 -1.41 -14.88
CA GLU A 100 -12.47 -2.44 -14.85
C GLU A 100 -13.75 -1.91 -14.17
#